data_AF-A0A1V5BCD1-F1
#
_entry.id   AF-A0A1V5BCD1-F1
#
_cell.length_a   1.000
_cell.length_b   1.000
_cell.length_c   1.000
_cell.angle_alpha   90.00
_cell.angle_beta   90.00
_cell.angle_gamma   90.00
#
_symmetry.space_group_name_H-M   'P 1'
#
loop_
_entity.id
_entity.type
_entity.pdbx_description
1 polymer ?
#
loop_
_entity_poly.entity_id
_entity_poly.type
_entity_poly.pdbx_seq_one_letter_code
_entity_poly.pdbx_strand_id
1 'polypeptide(L)' 'MIHPFREGNGRVQRLFIQYLAENAGYQVDFSQVTGREMIEASAEAFARNYGKMDALFQRITTPLQEPTMGQTFRLQ' A
#
# COMPACT_ATOMS: atom_id res chain seq x y z
N MET A 1 11.09 -12.16 -6.24
CA MET A 1 11.37 -11.03 -5.33
C MET A 1 12.69 -10.40 -5.78
N ILE A 2 12.74 -9.08 -5.94
CA ILE A 2 13.92 -8.34 -6.40
C ILE A 2 14.47 -7.52 -5.24
N HIS A 3 15.78 -7.58 -4.99
CA HIS A 3 16.50 -6.82 -3.97
C HIS A 3 17.60 -5.97 -4.62
N PRO A 4 17.26 -4.82 -5.22
CA PRO A 4 18.19 -4.08 -6.06
C PRO A 4 19.27 -3.31 -5.27
N PHE A 5 19.10 -3.10 -3.96
CA PHE A 5 20.04 -2.35 -3.12
C PHE A 5 20.78 -3.23 -2.12
N ARG A 6 22.01 -2.85 -1.77
CA ARG A 6 22.82 -3.52 -0.72
C ARG A 6 22.14 -3.44 0.66
N GLU A 7 21.51 -2.31 0.97
CA GLU A 7 20.72 -2.10 2.18
C GLU A 7 19.57 -1.12 1.87
N GLY A 8 18.54 -1.09 2.71
CA GLY A 8 17.49 -0.07 2.63
C GLY A 8 16.33 -0.38 1.68
N ASN A 9 16.28 -1.58 1.08
CA ASN A 9 15.18 -2.03 0.19
C ASN A 9 13.79 -1.72 0.77
N GLY A 10 13.52 -2.08 2.03
CA GLY A 10 12.22 -1.83 2.65
C GLY A 10 11.90 -0.33 2.83
N ARG A 11 12.91 0.52 3.09
CA ARG A 11 12.72 1.98 3.19
C ARG A 11 12.34 2.58 1.83
N VAL A 12 13.07 2.21 0.78
CA VAL A 12 12.81 2.68 -0.59
C VAL A 12 11.47 2.16 -1.11
N GLN A 13 11.16 0.88 -0.88
CA GLN A 13 9.88 0.28 -1.30
C GLN A 13 8.67 1.00 -0.68
N ARG A 14 8.70 1.27 0.64
CA ARG A 14 7.60 1.97 1.31
C ARG A 14 7.39 3.37 0.75
N LEU A 15 8.47 4.14 0.59
CA LEU A 15 8.40 5.48 0.01
C LEU A 15 7.86 5.44 -1.42
N PHE A 16 8.35 4.52 -2.25
CA PHE A 16 7.87 4.36 -3.62
C PHE A 16 6.38 4.03 -3.67
N ILE A 17 5.90 3.09 -2.83
CA ILE A 17 4.49 2.71 -2.76
C ILE A 17 3.63 3.88 -2.28
N GLN A 18 4.09 4.66 -1.29
CA GLN A 18 3.39 5.86 -0.82
C GLN A 18 3.21 6.88 -1.93
N TYR A 19 4.28 7.21 -2.66
CA TYR A 19 4.19 8.13 -3.80
C TYR A 19 3.29 7.60 -4.91
N LEU A 20 3.37 6.30 -5.22
CA LEU A 20 2.51 5.68 -6.22
C LEU A 20 1.02 5.76 -5.82
N ALA A 21 0.72 5.44 -4.56
CA ALA A 21 -0.63 5.52 -4.03
C ALA A 21 -1.17 6.96 -4.06
N GLU A 22 -0.35 7.93 -3.64
CA GLU A 22 -0.71 9.35 -3.64
C GLU A 22 -1.06 9.84 -5.04
N ASN A 23 -0.24 9.50 -6.04
CA ASN A 23 -0.51 9.81 -7.45
C ASN A 23 -1.77 9.11 -7.98
N ALA A 24 -2.18 8.01 -7.36
CA ALA A 24 -3.42 7.28 -7.68
C ALA A 24 -4.64 7.76 -6.87
N GLY A 25 -4.50 8.79 -6.02
CA GLY A 25 -5.59 9.30 -5.18
C GLY A 25 -5.81 8.53 -3.89
N TYR A 26 -4.81 7.81 -3.39
CA TYR A 26 -4.84 7.03 -2.15
C TYR A 26 -3.71 7.43 -1.20
N GLN A 27 -3.89 7.13 0.08
CA GLN A 27 -2.86 7.17 1.10
C GLN A 27 -2.58 5.75 1.58
N VAL A 28 -1.31 5.43 1.87
CA VAL A 28 -0.89 4.18 2.50
C VAL A 28 -0.15 4.48 3.79
N ASP A 29 -0.72 4.10 4.93
CA ASP A 29 -0.16 4.35 6.25
C ASP A 29 0.59 3.13 6.82
N PHE A 30 1.87 3.04 6.50
CA PHE A 30 2.75 1.99 7.01
C PHE A 30 3.03 2.08 8.52
N SER A 31 2.66 3.15 9.22
CA SER A 31 2.84 3.23 10.68
C SER A 31 1.92 2.24 11.42
N GLN A 32 0.84 1.82 10.78
CA GLN A 32 -0.12 0.83 11.31
C GLN A 32 0.34 -0.62 11.11
N VAL A 33 1.53 -0.84 10.57
CA VAL A 33 2.07 -2.18 10.29
C VAL A 33 3.34 -2.40 11.08
N THR A 34 3.33 -3.44 11.90
CA THR A 34 4.51 -3.88 12.62
C THR A 34 5.52 -4.55 11.69
N GLY A 35 6.80 -4.53 12.07
CA GLY A 35 7.83 -5.25 11.33
C GLY A 35 7.53 -6.74 11.21
N ARG A 36 6.92 -7.34 12.24
CA ARG A 36 6.53 -8.76 12.23
C ARG A 36 5.45 -9.07 11.20
N GLU A 37 4.37 -8.28 11.16
CA GLU A 37 3.30 -8.46 10.18
C GLU A 37 3.85 -8.38 8.75
N MET A 38 4.71 -7.40 8.48
CA MET A 38 5.32 -7.24 7.16
C MET A 38 6.22 -8.42 6.80
N ILE A 39 7.01 -8.95 7.75
CA ILE A 39 7.86 -10.14 7.53
C ILE A 39 7.00 -11.36 7.20
N GLU A 40 5.96 -11.62 8.00
CA GLU A 40 5.07 -12.78 7.78
C GLU A 40 4.33 -12.67 6.45
N ALA A 41 3.76 -11.51 6.13
CA ALA A 41 3.07 -11.28 4.86
C ALA A 41 4.02 -11.42 3.66
N SER A 42 5.26 -10.93 3.77
CA SER A 42 6.27 -11.04 2.71
C SER A 42 6.71 -12.49 2.48
N ALA A 43 6.86 -13.27 3.55
CA ALA A 43 7.23 -14.68 3.46
C ALA A 43 6.13 -15.52 2.76
N GLU A 44 4.86 -15.27 3.08
CA GLU A 44 3.74 -15.94 2.42
C GLU A 44 3.58 -15.49 0.96
N ALA A 45 3.74 -14.20 0.68
CA ALA A 45 3.70 -13.67 -0.69
C ALA A 45 4.81 -14.29 -1.56
N PHE A 46 5.98 -14.59 -0.98
CA PHE A 46 7.04 -15.31 -1.69
C PHE A 46 6.61 -16.74 -2.08
N ALA A 47 5.79 -17.39 -1.26
CA ALA A 47 5.16 -18.68 -1.55
C ALA A 47 3.92 -18.56 -2.47
N ARG A 48 3.65 -17.38 -3.04
CA ARG A 48 2.46 -17.04 -3.86
C ARG A 48 1.14 -17.10 -3.08
N ASN A 49 1.19 -16.97 -1.76
CA ASN A 49 0.01 -16.80 -0.93
C ASN A 49 -0.10 -15.33 -0.51
N TYR A 50 -0.98 -14.58 -1.17
CA TYR A 50 -1.06 -13.13 -1.01
C TYR A 50 -2.05 -12.68 0.07
N GLY A 51 -2.82 -13.59 0.67
CA GLY A 51 -3.92 -13.22 1.56
C GLY A 51 -3.53 -12.31 2.72
N LYS A 52 -2.36 -12.54 3.36
CA LYS A 52 -1.86 -11.64 4.41
C LYS A 52 -1.44 -10.28 3.88
N MET A 53 -0.83 -10.22 2.69
CA MET A 53 -0.41 -8.97 2.08
C MET A 53 -1.64 -8.15 1.64
N ASP A 54 -2.64 -8.80 1.06
CA ASP A 54 -3.90 -8.18 0.66
C ASP A 54 -4.64 -7.61 1.86
N ALA A 55 -4.78 -8.38 2.95
CA ALA A 55 -5.42 -7.93 4.18
C ALA A 55 -4.68 -6.74 4.83
N LEU A 56 -3.34 -6.75 4.78
CA LEU A 56 -2.51 -5.66 5.27
C LEU A 56 -2.78 -4.38 4.46
N PHE A 57 -2.68 -4.44 3.13
CA PHE A 57 -2.91 -3.27 2.28
C PHE A 57 -4.35 -2.77 2.32
N GLN A 58 -5.33 -3.66 2.42
CA GLN A 58 -6.74 -3.29 2.58
C GLN A 58 -6.98 -2.49 3.88
N ARG A 59 -6.27 -2.83 4.96
CA ARG A 59 -6.39 -2.14 6.24
C ARG A 59 -5.74 -0.75 6.25
N ILE A 60 -4.63 -0.58 5.53
CA ILE A 60 -3.80 0.64 5.65
C ILE A 60 -3.94 1.62 4.48
N THR A 61 -4.78 1.29 3.49
CA THR A 61 -4.97 2.11 2.28
C THR A 61 -6.33 2.79 2.32
N THR A 62 -6.35 4.12 2.18
CA THR A 62 -7.59 4.91 2.16
C THR A 62 -7.57 5.90 0.99
N PRO A 63 -8.73 6.24 0.38
CA PRO A 63 -8.80 7.31 -0.60
C PRO A 63 -8.38 8.66 0.00
N LEU A 64 -7.71 9.52 -0.78
CA LEU A 64 -7.35 10.89 -0.39
C LEU A 64 -8.54 11.87 -0.49
N GLN A 65 -9.52 11.57 -1.34
CA GLN A 65 -10.79 12.28 -1.42
C GLN A 65 -11.89 11.33 -0.98
N GLU A 66 -12.74 11.75 -0.06
CA GLU A 66 -13.98 11.01 0.20
C GLU A 66 -14.78 10.93 -1.10
N PRO A 67 -15.43 9.79 -1.41
CA PRO A 67 -16.40 9.74 -2.47
C PRO A 67 -17.50 10.75 -2.13
N THR A 68 -17.44 11.93 -2.75
CA THR A 68 -18.49 12.93 -2.60
C THR A 68 -19.75 12.34 -3.20
N MET A 69 -20.68 11.89 -2.35
CA MET A 69 -22.08 11.73 -2.75
C MET A 69 -22.58 13.11 -3.17
N GLY A 70 -22.42 13.48 -4.43
CA GLY A 70 -22.84 14.81 -4.90
C GLY A 70 -22.44 15.25 -6.30
N GLN A 71 -21.63 14.49 -7.06
CA GLN A 71 -21.22 14.92 -8.40
C GLN A 71 -21.85 14.07 -9.51
N THR A 72 -23.18 14.05 -9.58
CA THR A 72 -23.92 13.51 -10.75
C THR A 72 -24.48 14.58 -11.69
N PHE A 73 -24.36 15.87 -11.39
CA PHE A 73 -24.73 16.90 -12.37
C PHE A 73 -23.75 18.06 -12.37
N ARG A 74 -22.83 18.05 -13.34
CA ARG A 74 -22.48 19.29 -14.01
C ARG A 74 -22.33 19.00 -15.50
N LEU A 75 -23.41 19.33 -16.21
CA LEU A 75 -23.47 19.49 -17.66
C LEU A 75 -22.43 20.55 -18.07
N GLN A 76 -21.60 20.20 -19.04
CA GLN A 76 -21.32 21.03 -20.21
C GLN A 76 -21.32 20.14 -21.44
#